data_AF-R5IHK9-F1
#
_entry.id   AF-R5IHK9-F1
#
_cell.length_a   1.000
_cell.length_b   1.000
_cell.length_c   1.000
_cell.angle_alpha   90.00
_cell.angle_beta   90.00
_cell.angle_gamma   90.00
#
_symmetry.space_group_name_H-M   'P 1'
#
loop_
_entity.id
_entity.type
_entity.pdbx_description
1 polymer ?
#
loop_
_entity_poly.entity_id
_entity_poly.type
_entity_poly.pdbx_seq_one_letter_code
_entity_poly.pdbx_strand_id
1 'polypeptide(L)'
;MPQPPTAVFVTNYDMTLGAIMAAHERGVALPDEVDFIGYDNVDLCSIVSPKLEIVEQPMDEMGLRAAELLLARLTGDASPAKLLRLKAKLSNL
;
A
#
# COMPACT_ATOMS: atom_id res chain seq x y z
N MET A 1 -16.88 -21.10 0.44
CA MET A 1 -18.10 -20.33 0.79
C MET A 1 -19.11 -20.52 -0.33
N PRO A 2 -20.43 -20.45 -0.08
CA PRO A 2 -21.45 -20.62 -1.13
C PRO A 2 -21.33 -19.58 -2.26
N GLN A 3 -20.81 -18.39 -1.92
CA GLN A 3 -20.50 -17.33 -2.90
C GLN A 3 -19.20 -16.64 -2.46
N PRO A 4 -18.04 -16.95 -3.07
CA PRO A 4 -16.78 -16.29 -2.74
C PRO A 4 -16.75 -14.85 -3.27
N PRO A 5 -15.92 -13.97 -2.69
CA PRO A 5 -15.66 -12.65 -3.26
C PRO A 5 -14.97 -12.78 -4.63
N THR A 6 -15.28 -11.87 -5.55
CA THR A 6 -14.61 -11.77 -6.85
C THR A 6 -13.35 -10.92 -6.80
N ALA A 7 -13.19 -10.11 -5.75
CA ALA A 7 -12.07 -9.21 -5.57
C ALA A 7 -11.71 -9.04 -4.09
N VAL A 8 -10.44 -8.77 -3.81
CA VAL A 8 -9.93 -8.46 -2.47
C VAL A 8 -9.07 -7.19 -2.53
N PHE A 9 -9.41 -6.22 -1.68
CA PHE A 9 -8.56 -5.09 -1.36
C PHE A 9 -7.96 -5.29 0.03
N VAL A 10 -6.65 -5.46 0.10
CA VAL A 10 -5.89 -5.56 1.34
C VAL A 10 -5.36 -4.19 1.72
N THR A 11 -5.34 -3.87 3.02
CA THR A 11 -5.20 -2.49 3.49
C THR A 11 -3.85 -2.16 4.15
N ASN A 12 -2.93 -3.12 4.17
CA ASN A 12 -1.54 -2.90 4.59
C ASN A 12 -0.61 -3.98 4.01
N TYR A 13 0.68 -3.76 4.19
CA TYR A 13 1.74 -4.66 3.75
C TYR A 13 1.60 -6.10 4.27
N ASP A 14 1.47 -6.31 5.59
CA ASP A 14 1.46 -7.65 6.19
C ASP A 14 0.26 -8.48 5.72
N MET A 15 -0.91 -7.84 5.60
CA MET A 15 -2.11 -8.46 5.05
C MET A 15 -1.95 -8.79 3.57
N THR A 16 -1.27 -7.93 2.81
CA THR A 16 -0.98 -8.17 1.40
C THR A 16 -0.14 -9.42 1.23
N LEU A 17 0.98 -9.52 1.95
CA LEU A 17 1.86 -10.68 1.91
C LEU A 17 1.12 -11.96 2.36
N GLY A 18 0.41 -11.90 3.49
CA GLY A 18 -0.32 -13.04 4.03
C GLY A 18 -1.43 -13.54 3.08
N ALA A 19 -2.12 -12.63 2.39
CA ALA A 19 -3.15 -12.99 1.43
C ALA A 19 -2.58 -13.65 0.17
N ILE A 20 -1.44 -13.15 -0.35
CA ILE A 20 -0.73 -13.76 -1.49
C ILE A 20 -0.27 -15.18 -1.12
N MET A 21 0.35 -15.35 0.05
CA MET A 21 0.77 -16.67 0.54
C MET A 21 -0.43 -17.61 0.67
N ALA A 22 -1.53 -17.14 1.26
CA ALA A 22 -2.75 -17.92 1.44
C ALA A 22 -3.42 -18.33 0.13
N ALA A 23 -3.38 -17.47 -0.90
CA ALA A 23 -3.87 -17.77 -2.24
C ALA A 23 -2.99 -18.83 -2.91
N HIS A 24 -1.66 -18.65 -2.86
CA HIS A 24 -0.69 -19.61 -3.39
C HIS A 24 -0.82 -21.00 -2.74
N GLU A 25 -0.90 -21.07 -1.41
CA GLU A 25 -1.07 -22.33 -0.67
C GLU A 25 -2.38 -23.06 -1.02
N ARG A 26 -3.41 -22.32 -1.41
CA ARG A 26 -4.72 -22.87 -1.81
C ARG A 26 -4.84 -23.12 -3.30
N GLY A 27 -3.80 -22.81 -4.09
CA GLY A 27 -3.82 -22.92 -5.54
C GLY A 27 -4.81 -21.96 -6.22
N VAL A 28 -5.17 -20.86 -5.57
CA VAL A 28 -6.03 -19.82 -6.15
C VAL A 28 -5.17 -18.92 -7.05
N ALA A 29 -5.51 -18.86 -8.33
CA ALA A 29 -4.79 -18.04 -9.29
C ALA A 29 -5.21 -16.57 -9.16
N LEU A 30 -4.22 -15.69 -9.00
CA LEU A 30 -4.39 -14.24 -9.05
C LEU A 30 -3.77 -13.73 -10.38
N PRO A 31 -4.37 -12.74 -11.06
CA PRO A 31 -5.72 -12.22 -10.85
C PRO A 31 -6.83 -13.11 -11.47
N ASP A 32 -6.48 -14.24 -12.10
CA ASP A 32 -7.40 -15.00 -12.97
C ASP A 32 -8.69 -15.51 -12.29
N GLU A 33 -8.63 -15.87 -11.01
CA GLU A 33 -9.81 -16.32 -10.24
C GLU A 33 -10.35 -15.25 -9.29
N VAL A 34 -9.48 -14.37 -8.78
CA VAL A 34 -9.84 -13.32 -7.82
C VAL A 34 -9.00 -12.07 -8.12
N ASP A 35 -9.66 -10.94 -8.36
CA ASP A 35 -8.98 -9.65 -8.49
C ASP A 35 -8.31 -9.27 -7.16
N PHE A 36 -7.11 -8.69 -7.22
CA PHE A 36 -6.33 -8.41 -6.02
C PHE A 36 -5.64 -7.05 -6.10
N ILE A 37 -5.89 -6.20 -5.10
CA ILE A 37 -5.23 -4.89 -4.96
C ILE A 37 -4.51 -4.83 -3.60
N GLY A 38 -3.20 -4.65 -3.65
CA GLY A 38 -2.26 -4.49 -2.54
C GLY A 38 -2.20 -3.08 -1.93
N TYR A 39 -1.48 -2.96 -0.81
CA TYR A 39 -1.15 -1.67 -0.18
C TYR A 39 0.29 -1.64 0.38
N ASP A 40 0.88 -0.44 0.50
CA ASP A 40 2.15 -0.07 1.16
C ASP A 40 3.51 -0.33 0.46
N ASN A 41 3.80 -1.46 -0.18
CA ASN A 41 5.17 -1.74 -0.60
C ASN A 41 5.38 -2.29 -2.03
N VAL A 42 6.05 -1.46 -2.83
CA VAL A 42 6.46 -1.60 -4.24
C VAL A 42 7.50 -2.71 -4.44
N ASP A 43 8.42 -2.87 -3.49
CA ASP A 43 9.61 -3.73 -3.70
C ASP A 43 9.23 -5.20 -3.70
N LEU A 44 8.25 -5.59 -2.88
CA LEU A 44 7.75 -6.96 -2.85
C LEU A 44 7.00 -7.31 -4.15
N CYS A 45 6.21 -6.38 -4.70
CA CYS A 45 5.51 -6.57 -5.98
C CYS A 45 6.46 -6.95 -7.12
N SER A 46 7.69 -6.42 -7.11
CA SER A 46 8.68 -6.71 -8.15
C SER A 46 9.23 -8.14 -8.12
N ILE A 47 9.08 -8.86 -7.00
CA ILE A 47 9.64 -10.20 -6.79
C ILE A 47 8.59 -11.29 -6.56
N VAL A 48 7.31 -10.92 -6.35
CA VAL A 48 6.21 -11.90 -6.29
C VAL A 48 5.69 -12.23 -7.69
N SER A 49 5.23 -13.46 -7.85
CA SER A 49 4.51 -13.90 -9.05
C SER A 49 3.13 -14.39 -8.62
N PRO A 50 2.04 -13.85 -9.18
CA PRO A 50 1.94 -12.87 -10.27
C PRO A 50 2.33 -11.43 -9.88
N LYS A 51 2.50 -10.55 -10.89
CA LYS A 51 2.55 -9.09 -10.71
C LYS A 51 1.25 -8.59 -10.11
N LEU A 52 1.32 -7.61 -9.20
CA LEU A 52 0.14 -7.15 -8.46
C LEU A 52 -0.07 -5.65 -8.65
N GLU A 53 -1.36 -5.27 -8.69
CA GLU A 53 -1.74 -3.86 -8.56
C GLU A 53 -1.64 -3.45 -7.09
N ILE A 54 -0.99 -2.30 -6.83
CA ILE A 54 -0.76 -1.81 -5.48
C ILE A 54 -1.06 -0.32 -5.37
N VAL A 55 -1.70 0.06 -4.28
CA VAL A 55 -1.79 1.48 -3.89
C VAL A 55 -0.46 1.86 -3.23
N GLU A 56 0.32 2.66 -3.95
CA GLU A 56 1.61 3.16 -3.49
C GLU A 56 1.43 4.53 -2.82
N GLN A 57 1.84 4.59 -1.55
CA GLN A 57 1.88 5.83 -0.79
C GLN A 57 3.18 6.59 -1.12
N PRO A 58 3.15 7.94 -1.21
CA PRO A 58 4.35 8.75 -1.46
C PRO A 58 5.20 8.86 -0.18
N MET A 59 5.71 7.73 0.33
CA MET A 59 6.35 7.63 1.64
C MET A 59 7.57 8.54 1.79
N ASP A 60 8.37 8.68 0.73
CA ASP A 60 9.52 9.60 0.71
C ASP A 60 9.08 11.06 0.90
N GLU A 61 8.03 11.48 0.18
CA GLU A 61 7.48 12.82 0.32
C GLU A 61 6.83 13.00 1.71
N MET A 62 6.13 11.99 2.22
CA MET A 62 5.56 12.00 3.57
C MET A 62 6.64 12.24 4.63
N GLY A 63 7.75 11.50 4.55
CA GLY A 63 8.88 11.64 5.46
C GLY A 63 9.54 13.01 5.38
N LEU A 64 9.80 13.49 4.15
CA LEU A 64 10.35 14.82 3.90
C LEU A 64 9.46 15.92 4.51
N ARG A 65 8.16 15.90 4.21
CA ARG A 65 7.20 16.87 4.72
C ARG A 65 7.07 16.83 6.24
N ALA A 66 7.06 15.64 6.83
CA ALA A 66 7.02 15.48 8.28
C ALA A 66 8.26 16.11 8.94
N ALA A 67 9.46 15.86 8.39
CA ALA A 67 10.70 16.44 8.89
C ALA A 67 10.72 17.97 8.77
N GLU A 68 10.30 18.53 7.63
CA GLU A 68 10.16 19.98 7.42
C GLU A 68 9.25 20.62 8.48
N LEU A 69 8.08 20.01 8.74
CA LEU A 69 7.14 20.50 9.74
C LEU A 69 7.72 20.43 11.16
N LEU A 70 8.40 19.33 11.50
CA LEU A 70 9.02 19.15 12.82
C LEU A 70 10.13 20.19 13.05
N LEU A 71 11.01 20.40 12.07
CA LEU A 71 12.09 21.39 12.17
C LEU A 71 11.53 22.80 12.33
N ALA A 72 10.49 23.17 11.55
CA ALA A 72 9.83 24.45 11.69
C ALA A 72 9.31 24.66 13.13
N ARG A 73 8.61 23.67 13.71
CA ARG A 73 8.15 23.71 15.11
C ARG A 73 9.29 23.91 16.10
N LEU A 74 10.38 23.16 15.95
CA LEU A 74 11.57 23.27 16.82
C LEU A 74 12.25 24.64 16.72
N THR A 75 12.17 25.30 15.57
CA THR A 75 12.70 26.66 15.35
C THR A 75 11.75 27.79 15.75
N GLY A 76 10.63 27.48 16.41
CA GLY A 76 9.71 28.46 16.97
C GLY A 76 8.47 28.77 16.12
N ASP A 77 8.20 28.02 15.06
CA ASP A 77 6.92 28.11 14.34
C ASP A 77 5.77 27.64 15.24
N ALA A 78 4.98 28.58 15.74
CA ALA A 78 3.80 28.34 16.55
C ALA A 78 2.48 28.36 15.75
N SER A 79 2.54 28.31 14.42
CA SER A 79 1.32 28.24 13.60
C SER A 79 0.53 26.94 13.86
N PRO A 80 -0.79 26.93 13.61
CA PRO A 80 -1.63 25.76 13.82
C PRO A 80 -1.11 24.49 13.13
N ALA A 81 -1.63 23.33 13.55
CA ALA A 81 -1.37 22.06 12.88
C ALA A 81 -1.74 22.15 11.39
N LYS A 82 -0.86 21.63 10.52
CA LYS A 82 -1.09 21.60 9.08
C LYS A 82 -1.57 20.21 8.67
N LEU A 83 -2.66 20.14 7.91
CA LEU A 83 -3.11 18.92 7.25
C LEU A 83 -2.54 18.89 5.83
N LEU A 84 -1.54 18.05 5.60
CA LEU A 84 -0.99 17.79 4.26
C LEU A 84 -1.64 16.52 3.71
N ARG A 85 -2.20 16.60 2.51
CA ARG A 85 -2.70 15.43 1.76
C ARG A 85 -1.79 15.24 0.56
N LEU A 86 -1.04 14.15 0.57
CA LEU A 86 -0.12 13.79 -0.52
C LEU A 86 -0.80 12.79 -1.45
N LYS A 87 -0.41 12.80 -2.73
CA LYS A 87 -1.09 12.02 -3.77
C LYS A 87 -0.52 10.60 -3.82
N ALA A 88 -1.35 9.60 -3.50
CA ALA A 88 -1.05 8.21 -3.78
C ALA A 88 -1.18 7.90 -5.29
N LYS A 89 -0.58 6.80 -5.72
CA LYS A 89 -0.71 6.30 -7.11
C LYS A 89 -1.04 4.80 -7.09
N LEU A 90 -1.71 4.35 -8.15
CA LEU A 90 -1.91 2.93 -8.42
C LEU A 90 -0.76 2.48 -9.34
N SER A 91 0.05 1.54 -8.87
CA SER A 91 1.18 0.98 -9.60
C SER A 91 0.88 -0.47 -9.99
N ASN A 92 1.27 -0.88 -11.19
CA ASN A 92 1.24 -2.27 -11.64
C ASN A 92 2.70 -2.72 -11.80
N LEU A 93 3.17 -3.57 -10.88
CA LEU A 93 4.58 -3.91 -10.70
C LEU A 93 4.79 -5.41 -10.84
#